data_AF-A0A0Q7T981-F1
#
_entry.id   AF-A0A0Q7T981-F1
#
_cell.length_a   1.000
_cell.length_b   1.000
_cell.length_c   1.000
_cell.angle_alpha   90.00
_cell.angle_beta   90.00
_cell.angle_gamma   90.00
#
_symmetry.space_group_name_H-M   'P 1'
#
loop_
_entity.id
_entity.type
_entity.pdbx_description
1 polymer ?
#
loop_
_entity_poly.entity_id
_entity_poly.type
_entity_poly.pdbx_seq_one_letter_code
_entity_poly.pdbx_strand_id
1 'polypeptide(L)'
;MKLAKLPDRNPVRLTISVMPELNAALNAYAQAYQAAYGEPAAVADLIPFMLEGYLESDRDFAKARKSHPGSGAPDAAQARGASKAMAGKGAS
;
A
#
# COMPACT_ATOMS: atom_id res chain seq x y z
N MET A 1 23.76 3.40 20.04
CA MET A 1 23.06 4.13 18.97
C MET A 1 21.58 3.73 19.00
N LYS A 2 20.64 4.69 19.10
CA LYS A 2 19.20 4.44 19.38
C LYS A 2 18.29 4.50 18.15
N LEU A 3 18.84 4.67 16.94
CA LEU A 3 18.06 4.54 15.72
C LEU A 3 18.12 3.09 15.23
N ALA A 4 16.96 2.44 15.19
CA ALA A 4 16.79 1.24 14.40
C ALA A 4 17.01 1.57 12.91
N LYS A 5 17.56 0.62 12.16
CA LYS A 5 17.73 0.75 10.71
C LYS A 5 16.38 1.08 10.08
N LEU A 6 16.34 2.09 9.19
CA LEU A 6 15.13 2.39 8.44
C LEU A 6 14.67 1.12 7.69
N PRO A 7 13.35 0.89 7.58
CA PRO A 7 12.84 -0.22 6.79
C PRO A 7 13.36 -0.10 5.36
N ASP A 8 13.60 -1.24 4.72
CA ASP A 8 13.92 -1.24 3.29
C ASP A 8 12.73 -0.65 2.53
N ARG A 9 12.98 0.43 1.78
CA ARG A 9 11.98 1.15 1.00
C ARG A 9 12.16 0.91 -0.49
N ASN A 10 13.04 -0.01 -0.88
CA ASN A 10 13.26 -0.31 -2.28
C ASN A 10 12.03 -1.04 -2.84
N PRO A 11 11.35 -0.49 -3.86
CA PRO A 11 10.25 -1.19 -4.50
C PRO A 11 10.77 -2.47 -5.15
N VAL A 12 10.10 -3.58 -4.89
CA VAL A 12 10.39 -4.86 -5.53
C VAL A 12 9.61 -4.94 -6.84
N ARG A 13 10.30 -5.18 -7.96
CA ARG A 13 9.64 -5.40 -9.25
C ARG A 13 9.08 -6.82 -9.32
N LEU A 14 7.77 -6.91 -9.55
CA LEU A 14 7.08 -8.18 -9.79
C LEU A 14 6.60 -8.23 -11.24
N THR A 15 6.99 -9.26 -11.98
CA THR A 15 6.47 -9.55 -13.31
C THR A 15 5.39 -10.62 -13.20
N ILE A 16 4.18 -10.33 -13.68
CA ILE A 16 3.04 -11.27 -13.66
C ILE A 16 2.48 -11.47 -15.05
N SER A 17 1.88 -12.63 -15.29
CA SER A 17 1.01 -12.87 -16.44
C SER A 17 -0.43 -12.94 -15.95
N VAL A 18 -1.32 -12.20 -16.61
CA VAL A 18 -2.76 -12.19 -16.31
C VAL A 18 -3.54 -12.73 -17.49
N MET A 19 -4.68 -13.35 -17.22
CA MET A 19 -5.58 -13.80 -18.28
C MET A 19 -6.22 -12.61 -19.01
N PRO A 20 -6.62 -12.77 -20.29
CA PRO A 20 -7.18 -11.68 -21.08
C PRO A 20 -8.39 -11.00 -20.44
N GLU A 21 -9.25 -11.78 -19.77
CA GLU A 21 -10.43 -11.27 -19.08
C GLU A 21 -10.07 -10.33 -17.92
N LEU A 22 -9.09 -10.71 -17.09
CA LEU A 22 -8.60 -9.86 -16.02
C LEU A 22 -7.94 -8.59 -16.59
N ASN A 23 -7.16 -8.71 -17.66
CA ASN A 23 -6.59 -7.54 -18.33
C ASN A 23 -7.68 -6.57 -18.82
N ALA A 24 -8.76 -7.07 -19.44
CA ALA A 24 -9.88 -6.23 -19.87
C ALA A 24 -10.55 -5.52 -18.69
N ALA A 25 -10.80 -6.25 -17.59
CA ALA A 25 -11.37 -5.67 -16.37
C ALA A 25 -10.47 -4.57 -15.75
N LEU A 26 -9.16 -4.80 -15.70
CA LEU A 26 -8.20 -3.81 -15.19
C LEU A 26 -8.18 -2.53 -16.04
N ASN A 27 -8.25 -2.67 -17.37
CA ASN A 27 -8.32 -1.51 -18.27
C ASN A 27 -9.64 -0.74 -18.13
N ALA A 28 -10.77 -1.45 -17.97
CA ALA A 28 -12.06 -0.81 -17.69
C ALA A 28 -12.03 -0.06 -16.35
N TYR A 29 -11.38 -0.62 -15.33
CA TYR A 29 -11.21 0.05 -14.04
C TYR A 29 -10.37 1.32 -14.16
N ALA A 30 -9.27 1.30 -14.94
CA ALA A 30 -8.46 2.50 -15.16
C ALA A 30 -9.25 3.62 -15.86
N GLN A 31 -10.14 3.28 -16.81
CA GLN A 31 -11.05 4.25 -17.43
C GLN A 31 -12.05 4.82 -16.42
N ALA A 32 -12.62 3.98 -15.55
CA ALA A 32 -13.53 4.42 -14.49
C ALA A 32 -12.82 5.34 -13.48
N TYR A 33 -11.56 5.04 -13.14
CA TYR A 33 -10.74 5.90 -12.28
C TYR A 33 -10.53 7.28 -12.93
N GLN A 34 -10.13 7.33 -14.20
CA GLN A 34 -9.98 8.60 -14.92
C GLN A 34 -11.30 9.38 -14.99
N ALA A 35 -12.42 8.71 -15.24
CA ALA A 35 -13.73 9.36 -15.26
C ALA A 35 -14.11 9.95 -13.89
N ALA A 36 -13.73 9.30 -12.79
CA ALA A 36 -14.04 9.76 -11.44
C ALA A 36 -13.15 10.91 -10.96
N TYR A 37 -11.86 10.92 -11.35
CA TYR A 37 -10.86 11.84 -10.80
C TYR A 37 -10.27 12.82 -11.82
N GLY A 38 -10.61 12.69 -13.10
CA GLY A 38 -10.10 13.54 -14.18
C GLY A 38 -8.66 13.24 -14.63
N GLU A 39 -7.95 12.39 -13.89
CA GLU A 39 -6.54 12.06 -14.11
C GLU A 39 -6.39 10.62 -14.62
N PRO A 40 -5.72 10.40 -15.78
CA PRO A 40 -5.43 9.06 -16.25
C PRO A 40 -4.41 8.37 -15.32
N ALA A 41 -4.65 7.10 -15.01
CA ALA A 41 -3.71 6.26 -14.27
C ALA A 41 -3.44 4.96 -15.04
N ALA A 42 -2.17 4.56 -15.14
CA ALA A 42 -1.85 3.28 -15.75
C ALA A 42 -2.29 2.13 -14.81
N VAL A 43 -2.72 1.01 -15.40
CA VAL A 43 -3.06 -0.20 -14.63
C VAL A 43 -1.92 -0.60 -13.69
N ALA A 44 -0.66 -0.51 -14.14
CA ALA A 44 0.51 -0.82 -13.35
C ALA A 44 0.67 0.06 -12.10
N ASP A 45 0.20 1.31 -12.15
CA ASP A 45 0.24 2.23 -11.01
C ASP A 45 -0.93 1.98 -10.04
N LEU A 46 -2.06 1.48 -10.53
CA LEU A 46 -3.24 1.17 -9.73
C LEU A 46 -3.12 -0.18 -9.00
N ILE A 47 -2.49 -1.18 -9.62
CA ILE A 47 -2.36 -2.54 -9.07
C ILE A 47 -1.81 -2.56 -7.63
N PRO A 48 -0.72 -1.85 -7.28
CA PRO A 48 -0.21 -1.83 -5.92
C PRO A 48 -1.26 -1.42 -4.90
N PHE A 49 -1.99 -0.33 -5.14
CA PHE A 49 -3.05 0.15 -4.24
C PHE A 49 -4.23 -0.81 -4.16
N MET A 50 -4.61 -1.45 -5.27
CA MET A 50 -5.65 -2.48 -5.28
C MET A 50 -5.27 -3.69 -4.42
N LEU A 51 -4.01 -4.16 -4.54
CA LEU A 51 -3.51 -5.30 -3.78
C LEU A 51 -3.35 -4.97 -2.29
N GLU A 52 -2.89 -3.77 -1.95
CA GLU A 52 -2.86 -3.29 -0.57
C GLU A 52 -4.26 -3.31 0.05
N GLY A 53 -5.23 -2.67 -0.61
CA GLY A 53 -6.62 -2.65 -0.14
C GLY A 53 -7.25 -4.04 -0.02
N TYR A 54 -6.94 -4.95 -0.95
CA TYR A 54 -7.36 -6.35 -0.87
C TYR A 54 -6.79 -7.06 0.37
N LEU A 55 -5.47 -6.95 0.60
CA LEU A 55 -4.80 -7.59 1.73
C LEU A 55 -5.24 -7.01 3.08
N GLU A 56 -5.51 -5.70 3.14
CA GLU A 56 -6.06 -5.04 4.34
C GLU A 56 -7.49 -5.50 4.65
N SER A 57 -8.28 -5.81 3.63
CA SER A 57 -9.68 -6.23 3.77
C SER A 57 -9.83 -7.71 4.14
N ASP A 58 -8.82 -8.54 3.86
CA ASP A 58 -8.84 -9.97 4.16
C ASP A 58 -8.57 -10.25 5.66
N ARG A 59 -9.66 -10.46 6.41
CA ARG A 59 -9.60 -10.70 7.86
C ARG A 59 -8.96 -12.04 8.21
N ASP A 60 -9.08 -13.04 7.35
CA ASP A 60 -8.51 -14.36 7.61
C ASP A 60 -7.02 -14.34 7.35
N PHE A 61 -6.57 -13.64 6.30
CA PHE A 61 -5.17 -13.30 6.11
C PHE A 61 -4.60 -12.50 7.31
N ALA A 62 -5.33 -11.49 7.80
CA ALA A 62 -4.90 -10.70 8.95
C ALA A 62 -4.71 -11.54 10.23
N LYS A 63 -5.61 -12.50 10.49
CA LYS A 63 -5.46 -13.47 11.61
C LYS A 63 -4.24 -14.37 11.41
N ALA A 64 -4.07 -14.92 10.20
CA ALA A 64 -2.95 -15.81 9.87
C ALA A 64 -1.60 -15.12 10.08
N ARG A 65 -1.46 -13.86 9.63
CA ARG A 65 -0.26 -13.03 9.83
C ARG A 65 0.07 -12.82 11.31
N LYS A 66 -0.93 -12.66 12.17
CA LYS A 66 -0.73 -12.50 13.61
C LYS A 66 -0.31 -13.80 14.31
N SER A 67 -0.77 -14.95 13.80
CA SER A 67 -0.36 -16.26 14.29
C SER A 67 1.01 -16.74 13.79
N HIS A 68 1.60 -16.07 12.79
CA HIS A 68 2.95 -16.34 12.26
C HIS A 68 3.76 -15.04 12.13
N PRO A 69 4.32 -14.51 13.24
CA PRO A 69 5.08 -13.26 13.23
C PRO A 69 6.44 -13.30 12.49
N GLY A 70 6.75 -14.38 11.75
CA GLY A 70 7.97 -14.53 10.95
C GLY A 70 7.81 -14.29 9.44
N SER A 71 6.60 -14.11 8.93
CA SER A 71 6.35 -13.94 7.49
C SER A 71 6.32 -12.45 7.09
N GLY A 72 7.46 -11.77 7.27
CA GLY A 72 7.98 -10.74 6.36
C GLY A 72 7.13 -9.56 5.88
N ALA A 73 6.36 -8.85 6.72
CA ALA A 73 5.88 -7.51 6.34
C ALA A 73 5.92 -6.53 7.54
N PRO A 74 6.44 -5.29 7.33
CA PRO A 74 6.64 -4.32 8.39
C PRO A 74 5.31 -3.99 9.06
N ASP A 75 5.39 -3.79 10.36
CA ASP A 75 4.27 -3.48 11.23
C ASP A 75 3.69 -2.11 10.83
N ALA A 76 2.50 -2.11 10.20
CA ALA A 76 1.79 -0.90 9.80
C ALA A 76 1.40 -0.02 11.01
N ALA A 77 1.56 -0.50 12.25
CA ALA A 77 1.33 0.30 13.44
C ALA A 77 2.47 1.30 13.72
N GLN A 78 3.63 1.18 13.06
CA GLN A 78 4.73 2.13 13.24
C GLN A 78 4.56 3.46 12.47
N ALA A 79 3.63 3.54 11.50
CA ALA A 79 3.36 4.76 10.73
C ALA A 79 2.42 5.76 11.42
N ARG A 80 1.67 5.35 12.46
CA ARG A 80 0.62 6.18 13.09
C ARG A 80 1.09 7.03 14.28
N GLY A 81 2.36 6.92 14.68
CA GLY A 81 2.91 7.64 15.85
C GLY A 81 3.54 9.01 15.59
N ALA A 82 3.72 9.42 14.33
CA ALA A 82 4.58 10.57 14.00
C ALA A 82 3.84 11.92 13.84
N SER A 83 2.51 12.00 13.99
CA SER A 83 1.74 13.22 13.67
C SER A 83 1.28 14.06 14.86
N LYS A 84 1.87 13.91 16.07
CA LYS A 84 1.45 14.72 17.23
C LYS A 84 2.59 15.18 18.14
N ALA A 85 3.54 15.95 17.61
CA ALA A 85 4.47 16.73 18.45
C ALA A 85 5.25 17.81 17.66
N MET A 86 4.61 18.77 16.99
CA MET A 86 5.26 20.04 16.59
C MET A 86 4.19 21.11 16.31
N ALA A 87 3.48 21.55 17.34
CA ALA A 87 2.73 22.80 17.29
C ALA A 87 2.88 23.46 18.67
N GLY A 88 3.76 24.44 18.77
CA GLY A 88 3.79 25.30 19.95
C GLY A 88 5.12 26.00 20.19
N LYS A 89 5.02 27.35 20.19
CA LYS A 89 5.94 28.34 20.76
C LYS A 89 7.08 28.74 19.82
N GLY A 90 7.11 29.95 19.25
CA GLY A 90 6.79 31.28 19.82
C GLY A 90 8.10 32.07 19.72
N ALA A 91 8.21 32.99 18.79
CA ALA A 91 7.92 34.42 18.94
C ALA A 91 9.16 35.22 19.39
N SER A 92 9.48 36.21 18.54
CA SER A 92 10.30 37.40 18.74
C SER A 92 11.83 37.27 18.82
#